data_AF-A0A8H5DFU6-F1
#
_entry.id   AF-A0A8H5DFU6-F1
#
_cell.length_a   1.000
_cell.length_b   1.000
_cell.length_c   1.000
_cell.angle_alpha   90.00
_cell.angle_beta   90.00
_cell.angle_gamma   90.00
#
_symmetry.space_group_name_H-M   'P 1'
#
loop_
_entity.id
_entity.type
_entity.pdbx_description
1 polymer ?
#
loop_
_entity_poly.entity_id
_entity_poly.type
_entity_poly.pdbx_seq_one_letter_code
_entity_poly.pdbx_strand_id
1 'polypeptide(L)'
;MSTSTPKAWTAANREVVDIGGSQLGNTFDTQLPRAFKGEEYFPKELAYTVGMDKWCRIADTSYQTTDEMAIIEATAAGIVADMPADGSVIVDLGAANSKKFEPYVHAFIQQGKSCTYIALDLNKQSLTDHVAKAADKFPSVKCIGLWGNFQQGDKFFAHITGHRIFLSLGSIFFNAPDSMCVDRCAEFRKHLAFSPFDRLIVGQDGPSVIESSKTHKAYNTAAYDDFFTTYLGGIQAHAGIVADVKSAWTYQSKLDNGMHFFEVVAQHEMVCTLYDDFVVKAGTAYTMFPSWKRGEMEIHDITTDQGMKIKTLGKAASSGMRQYLVQPEQ
;
A
#
# COMPACT_ATOMS: atom_id res chain seq x y z
N MET A 1 36.90 -5.78 -1.70
CA MET A 1 36.02 -4.79 -1.06
C MET A 1 35.30 -5.49 0.07
N SER A 2 35.41 -4.98 1.30
CA SER A 2 34.84 -5.61 2.50
C SER A 2 33.32 -5.54 2.44
N THR A 3 32.67 -6.68 2.21
CA THR A 3 31.23 -6.82 2.37
C THR A 3 30.95 -6.95 3.87
N SER A 4 30.79 -5.82 4.55
CA SER A 4 30.24 -5.83 5.91
C SER A 4 28.82 -6.39 5.82
N THR A 5 28.62 -7.60 6.31
CA THR A 5 27.28 -8.16 6.53
C THR A 5 26.49 -7.14 7.37
N PRO A 6 25.31 -6.68 6.93
CA PRO A 6 24.51 -5.76 7.72
C PRO A 6 24.33 -6.33 9.12
N LYS A 7 24.66 -5.53 10.13
CA LYS A 7 24.47 -5.92 11.53
C LYS A 7 22.97 -6.16 11.73
N ALA A 8 22.61 -7.35 12.21
CA ALA A 8 21.21 -7.71 12.43
C ALA A 8 20.51 -6.63 13.27
N TRP A 9 19.38 -6.13 12.79
CA TRP A 9 18.59 -5.16 13.53
C TRP A 9 17.70 -5.85 14.55
N THR A 10 17.61 -5.28 15.76
CA THR A 10 16.75 -5.77 16.84
C THR A 10 15.94 -4.62 17.40
N ALA A 11 14.62 -4.70 17.28
CA ALA A 11 13.66 -3.83 17.99
C ALA A 11 12.93 -4.62 19.09
N ALA A 12 12.38 -3.95 20.09
CA ALA A 12 11.54 -4.54 21.13
C ALA A 12 10.13 -4.85 20.60
N ASN A 13 9.39 -5.69 21.33
CA ASN A 13 7.96 -5.87 21.05
C ASN A 13 7.23 -4.52 21.27
N ARG A 14 6.27 -4.21 20.41
CA ARG A 14 5.51 -2.95 20.36
C ARG A 14 6.32 -1.69 20.01
N GLU A 15 7.57 -1.84 19.61
CA GLU A 15 8.37 -0.70 19.19
C GLU A 15 7.93 -0.22 17.80
N VAL A 16 7.86 1.09 17.60
CA VAL A 16 7.72 1.72 16.27
C VAL A 16 9.02 2.43 15.95
N VAL A 17 9.75 1.90 14.97
CA VAL A 17 11.04 2.42 14.54
C VAL A 17 10.83 3.38 13.38
N ASP A 18 11.34 4.60 13.53
CA ASP A 18 11.38 5.58 12.43
C ASP A 18 12.46 5.18 11.43
N ILE A 19 12.04 4.79 10.22
CA ILE A 19 12.93 4.45 9.10
C ILE A 19 12.98 5.58 8.06
N GLY A 20 12.50 6.77 8.42
CA GLY A 20 12.40 7.96 7.56
C GLY A 20 10.99 8.57 7.51
N GLY A 21 10.03 8.04 8.26
CA GLY A 21 8.67 8.56 8.37
C GLY A 21 8.60 10.00 8.87
N SER A 22 9.53 10.42 9.75
CA SER A 22 9.60 11.81 10.21
C SER A 22 9.92 12.84 9.12
N GLN A 23 10.39 12.39 7.95
CA GLN A 23 10.79 13.25 6.84
C GLN A 23 9.76 13.29 5.69
N LEU A 24 8.60 12.64 5.85
CA LEU A 24 7.58 12.57 4.79
C LEU A 24 7.01 13.94 4.38
N GLY A 25 6.91 14.89 5.32
CA GLY A 25 6.44 16.25 5.02
C GLY A 25 7.25 16.91 3.90
N ASN A 26 8.58 16.76 3.94
CA ASN A 26 9.49 17.31 2.94
C ASN A 26 9.27 16.70 1.54
N THR A 27 8.70 15.49 1.45
CA THR A 27 8.40 14.86 0.16
C THR A 27 7.25 15.57 -0.53
N PHE A 28 6.19 15.93 0.19
CA PHE A 28 5.03 16.62 -0.39
C PHE A 28 5.36 18.02 -0.88
N ASP A 29 6.25 18.72 -0.17
CA ASP A 29 6.71 20.06 -0.58
C ASP A 29 7.46 20.05 -1.92
N THR A 30 7.94 18.89 -2.39
CA THR A 30 8.55 18.72 -3.73
C THR A 30 7.60 18.18 -4.79
N GLN A 31 6.61 17.37 -4.40
CA GLN A 31 5.65 16.76 -5.32
C GLN A 31 4.51 17.70 -5.68
N LEU A 32 3.95 18.40 -4.70
CA LEU A 32 2.79 19.26 -4.91
C LEU A 32 3.07 20.42 -5.87
N PRO A 33 4.19 21.16 -5.81
CA PRO A 33 4.47 22.20 -6.81
C PRO A 33 4.49 21.67 -8.24
N ARG A 34 5.04 20.48 -8.46
CA ARG A 34 5.08 19.83 -9.78
C ARG A 34 3.70 19.35 -10.21
N ALA A 35 2.91 18.82 -9.28
CA ALA A 35 1.51 18.45 -9.53
C ALA A 35 0.65 19.67 -9.90
N PHE A 36 0.80 20.81 -9.21
CA PHE A 36 0.10 22.05 -9.54
C PHE A 36 0.47 22.62 -10.92
N LYS A 37 1.72 22.39 -11.36
CA LYS A 37 2.19 22.69 -12.73
C LYS A 37 1.71 21.69 -13.80
N GLY A 38 1.04 20.61 -13.40
CA GLY A 38 0.57 19.54 -14.28
C GLY A 38 1.66 18.55 -14.72
N GLU A 39 2.81 18.55 -14.04
CA GLU A 39 3.93 17.65 -14.34
C GLU A 39 3.74 16.26 -13.70
N GLU A 40 2.95 16.19 -12.62
CA GLU A 40 2.65 14.97 -11.86
C GLU A 40 1.19 14.94 -11.40
N TYR A 41 0.74 13.80 -10.88
CA TYR A 41 -0.55 13.68 -10.19
C TYR A 41 -0.47 14.20 -8.76
N PHE A 42 -1.61 14.59 -8.18
CA PHE A 42 -1.62 14.88 -6.75
C PHE A 42 -1.22 13.62 -5.95
N PRO A 43 -0.29 13.75 -4.98
CA PRO A 43 0.36 12.62 -4.32
C PRO A 43 -0.61 11.84 -3.43
N LYS A 44 -0.94 10.62 -3.85
CA LYS A 44 -1.90 9.72 -3.18
C LYS A 44 -1.55 9.51 -1.70
N GLU A 45 -0.27 9.48 -1.37
CA GLU A 45 0.26 9.28 -0.03
C GLU A 45 -0.20 10.37 0.96
N LEU A 46 -0.38 11.61 0.49
CA LEU A 46 -0.87 12.70 1.32
C LEU A 46 -2.28 12.40 1.85
N ALA A 47 -3.15 11.80 1.03
CA ALA A 47 -4.49 11.39 1.44
C ALA A 47 -4.48 10.48 2.68
N TYR A 48 -3.51 9.55 2.75
CA TYR A 48 -3.36 8.66 3.89
C TYR A 48 -2.72 9.34 5.11
N THR A 49 -1.90 10.38 4.93
CA THR A 49 -1.35 11.12 6.07
C THR A 49 -2.40 11.96 6.79
N VAL A 50 -3.29 12.63 6.04
CA VAL A 50 -4.31 13.53 6.60
C VAL A 50 -5.65 12.84 6.86
N GLY A 51 -5.94 11.74 6.17
CA GLY A 51 -7.25 11.08 6.18
C GLY A 51 -7.21 9.60 6.57
N MET A 52 -6.19 9.13 7.31
CA MET A 52 -6.03 7.71 7.64
C MET A 52 -7.27 7.11 8.33
N ASP A 53 -7.88 7.84 9.28
CA ASP A 53 -9.06 7.33 10.00
C ASP A 53 -10.24 7.08 9.05
N LYS A 54 -10.39 7.91 8.03
CA LYS A 54 -11.41 7.79 6.99
C LYS A 54 -11.08 6.65 6.04
N TRP A 55 -9.82 6.53 5.64
CA TRP A 55 -9.35 5.40 4.85
C TRP A 55 -9.60 4.06 5.55
N CYS A 56 -9.30 3.96 6.85
CA CYS A 56 -9.58 2.75 7.64
C CYS A 56 -11.07 2.37 7.59
N ARG A 57 -12.00 3.34 7.71
CA ARG A 57 -13.45 3.08 7.61
C ARG A 57 -13.85 2.57 6.22
N ILE A 58 -13.26 3.12 5.16
CA ILE A 58 -13.47 2.66 3.79
C ILE A 58 -12.93 1.24 3.62
N ALA A 59 -11.69 1.00 4.06
CA ALA A 59 -11.00 -0.27 3.91
C ALA A 59 -11.74 -1.40 4.65
N ASP A 60 -12.27 -1.13 5.85
CA ASP A 60 -13.03 -2.08 6.67
C ASP A 60 -14.32 -2.59 6.00
N THR A 61 -14.88 -1.85 5.04
CA THR A 61 -16.15 -2.19 4.38
C THR A 61 -16.01 -2.42 2.87
N SER A 62 -14.79 -2.32 2.34
CA SER A 62 -14.50 -2.49 0.91
C SER A 62 -14.65 -3.95 0.48
N TYR A 63 -15.27 -4.18 -0.68
CA TYR A 63 -15.34 -5.50 -1.30
C TYR A 63 -13.94 -6.09 -1.52
N GLN A 64 -12.94 -5.25 -1.84
CA GLN A 64 -11.56 -5.72 -2.04
C GLN A 64 -11.02 -6.34 -0.75
N THR A 65 -11.38 -5.78 0.41
CA THR A 65 -10.96 -6.32 1.70
C THR A 65 -11.65 -7.63 2.01
N THR A 66 -12.97 -7.71 1.86
CA THR A 66 -13.72 -8.93 2.15
C THR A 66 -13.36 -10.08 1.20
N ASP A 67 -13.22 -9.78 -0.08
CA ASP A 67 -12.94 -10.76 -1.11
C ASP A 67 -11.50 -11.28 -1.04
N GLU A 68 -10.54 -10.40 -0.75
CA GLU A 68 -9.16 -10.82 -0.52
C GLU A 68 -9.02 -11.64 0.75
N MET A 69 -9.72 -11.26 1.83
CA MET A 69 -9.71 -12.03 3.08
C MET A 69 -10.18 -13.47 2.87
N ALA A 70 -11.24 -13.69 2.08
CA ALA A 70 -11.71 -15.04 1.76
C ALA A 70 -10.65 -15.90 1.06
N ILE A 71 -9.84 -15.30 0.17
CA ILE A 71 -8.73 -15.99 -0.49
C ILE A 71 -7.62 -16.29 0.52
N ILE A 72 -7.28 -15.32 1.39
CA ILE A 72 -6.26 -15.48 2.43
C ILE A 72 -6.64 -16.63 3.38
N GLU A 73 -7.87 -16.65 3.89
CA GLU A 73 -8.36 -17.70 4.80
C GLU A 73 -8.25 -19.09 4.18
N ALA A 74 -8.47 -19.22 2.88
CA ALA A 74 -8.36 -20.49 2.15
C ALA A 74 -6.91 -20.93 1.88
N THR A 75 -5.93 -20.03 1.92
CA THR A 75 -4.58 -20.29 1.37
C THR A 75 -3.44 -20.09 2.37
N ALA A 76 -3.63 -19.27 3.41
CA ALA A 76 -2.58 -18.90 4.38
C ALA A 76 -1.95 -20.12 5.07
N ALA A 77 -2.74 -21.11 5.45
CA ALA A 77 -2.24 -22.32 6.10
C ALA A 77 -1.24 -23.10 5.22
N GLY A 78 -1.53 -23.22 3.92
CA GLY A 78 -0.63 -23.87 2.96
C GLY A 78 0.67 -23.08 2.74
N ILE A 79 0.58 -21.75 2.67
CA ILE A 79 1.76 -20.88 2.55
C ILE A 79 2.68 -21.04 3.76
N VAL A 80 2.10 -21.07 4.97
CA VAL A 80 2.86 -21.23 6.22
C VAL A 80 3.40 -22.66 6.38
N ALA A 81 2.75 -23.68 5.82
CA ALA A 81 3.24 -25.06 5.85
C ALA A 81 4.64 -25.20 5.25
N ASP A 82 4.93 -24.44 4.20
CA ASP A 82 6.22 -24.42 3.49
C ASP A 82 7.29 -23.55 4.18
N MET A 83 6.97 -22.91 5.31
CA MET A 83 7.91 -22.08 6.07
C MET A 83 8.65 -22.87 7.14
N PRO A 84 9.90 -22.51 7.47
CA PRO A 84 10.63 -23.13 8.58
C PRO A 84 9.93 -22.94 9.94
N ALA A 85 10.23 -23.85 10.86
CA ALA A 85 9.63 -23.84 12.20
C ALA A 85 9.96 -22.58 13.01
N ASP A 86 11.17 -22.04 12.80
CA ASP A 86 11.68 -20.88 13.51
C ASP A 86 12.24 -19.82 12.58
N GLY A 87 12.34 -18.59 13.10
CA GLY A 87 12.98 -17.48 12.40
C GLY A 87 12.17 -16.91 11.23
N SER A 88 10.87 -17.20 11.14
CA SER A 88 10.00 -16.60 10.15
C SER A 88 9.60 -15.17 10.52
N VAL A 89 9.51 -14.29 9.52
CA VAL A 89 9.14 -12.89 9.71
C VAL A 89 8.08 -12.52 8.68
N ILE A 90 6.93 -12.03 9.14
CA ILE A 90 5.90 -11.43 8.28
C ILE A 90 6.18 -9.94 8.18
N VAL A 91 6.34 -9.41 6.97
CA VAL A 91 6.54 -7.98 6.70
C VAL A 91 5.33 -7.46 5.92
N ASP A 92 4.46 -6.71 6.57
CA ASP A 92 3.19 -6.22 6.03
C ASP A 92 3.31 -4.78 5.54
N LEU A 93 3.18 -4.60 4.23
CA LEU A 93 3.46 -3.36 3.52
C LEU A 93 2.16 -2.56 3.39
N GLY A 94 2.12 -1.37 3.99
CA GLY A 94 0.92 -0.53 3.99
C GLY A 94 -0.14 -1.08 4.94
N ALA A 95 0.28 -1.39 6.17
CA ALA A 95 -0.52 -2.14 7.13
C ALA A 95 -1.78 -1.40 7.60
N ALA A 96 -1.76 -0.06 7.69
CA ALA A 96 -2.84 0.76 8.25
C ALA A 96 -3.45 0.12 9.52
N ASN A 97 -4.74 -0.25 9.47
CA ASN A 97 -5.46 -1.03 10.51
C ASN A 97 -5.81 -2.46 10.04
N SER A 98 -5.14 -2.96 9.01
CA SER A 98 -5.48 -4.18 8.28
C SER A 98 -5.45 -5.42 9.16
N LYS A 99 -6.50 -6.25 9.06
CA LYS A 99 -6.56 -7.56 9.70
C LYS A 99 -6.07 -8.70 8.79
N LYS A 100 -5.63 -8.39 7.57
CA LYS A 100 -5.32 -9.39 6.54
C LYS A 100 -4.08 -10.23 6.87
N PHE A 101 -3.20 -9.76 7.75
CA PHE A 101 -2.06 -10.53 8.23
C PHE A 101 -2.47 -11.65 9.23
N GLU A 102 -3.62 -11.50 9.89
CA GLU A 102 -4.01 -12.35 11.02
C GLU A 102 -4.11 -13.84 10.66
N PRO A 103 -4.67 -14.25 9.50
CA PRO A 103 -4.73 -15.68 9.15
C PRO A 103 -3.35 -16.31 8.99
N TYR A 104 -2.34 -15.56 8.55
CA TYR A 104 -0.95 -16.05 8.49
C TYR A 104 -0.40 -16.27 9.90
N VAL A 105 -0.60 -15.32 10.81
CA VAL A 105 -0.18 -15.46 12.21
C VAL A 105 -0.86 -16.63 12.90
N HIS A 106 -2.18 -16.78 12.71
CA HIS A 106 -2.92 -17.94 13.21
C HIS A 106 -2.37 -19.25 12.66
N ALA A 107 -2.04 -19.32 11.37
CA ALA A 107 -1.45 -20.50 10.76
C ALA A 107 -0.07 -20.85 11.36
N PHE A 108 0.79 -19.86 11.65
CA PHE A 108 2.06 -20.10 12.35
C PHE A 108 1.82 -20.73 13.73
N ILE A 109 0.95 -20.12 14.54
CA ILE A 109 0.63 -20.60 15.88
C ILE A 109 0.04 -22.02 15.85
N GLN A 110 -0.93 -22.27 14.98
CA GLN A 110 -1.60 -23.58 14.86
C GLN A 110 -0.64 -24.70 14.42
N GLN A 111 0.37 -24.37 13.63
CA GLN A 111 1.40 -25.32 13.17
C GLN A 111 2.57 -25.44 14.15
N GLY A 112 2.52 -24.78 15.32
CA GLY A 112 3.60 -24.81 16.30
C GLY A 112 4.88 -24.10 15.83
N LYS A 113 4.75 -23.16 14.88
CA LYS A 113 5.87 -22.41 14.30
C LYS A 113 5.94 -21.00 14.89
N SER A 114 7.14 -20.47 15.06
CA SER A 114 7.36 -19.11 15.55
C SER A 114 7.41 -18.09 14.42
N CYS A 115 6.87 -16.89 14.66
CA CYS A 115 7.02 -15.77 13.74
C CYS A 115 7.15 -14.42 14.48
N THR A 116 7.75 -13.45 13.79
CA THR A 116 7.69 -12.01 14.13
C THR A 116 6.81 -11.31 13.10
N TYR A 117 5.95 -10.40 13.54
CA TYR A 117 5.15 -9.54 12.67
C TYR A 117 5.74 -8.13 12.63
N ILE A 118 5.99 -7.62 11.43
CA ILE A 118 6.52 -6.29 11.18
C ILE A 118 5.53 -5.56 10.26
N ALA A 119 4.91 -4.49 10.76
CA ALA A 119 4.03 -3.62 10.00
C ALA A 119 4.81 -2.40 9.48
N LEU A 120 4.69 -2.09 8.20
CA LEU A 120 5.23 -0.87 7.58
C LEU A 120 4.09 0.06 7.20
N ASP A 121 4.11 1.31 7.68
CA ASP A 121 3.13 2.32 7.27
C ASP A 121 3.68 3.76 7.41
N LEU A 122 3.08 4.67 6.64
CA LEU A 122 3.43 6.09 6.62
C LEU A 122 2.79 6.88 7.78
N ASN A 123 1.63 6.44 8.30
CA ASN A 123 0.93 7.13 9.37
C ASN A 123 1.36 6.59 10.74
N LYS A 124 2.17 7.37 11.47
CA LYS A 124 2.74 6.96 12.77
C LYS A 124 1.69 6.57 13.80
N GLN A 125 0.62 7.36 13.92
CA GLN A 125 -0.40 7.13 14.95
C GLN A 125 -1.15 5.83 14.66
N SER A 126 -1.65 5.67 13.43
CA SER A 126 -2.32 4.45 12.98
C SER A 126 -1.43 3.22 13.15
N LEU A 127 -0.15 3.31 12.75
CA LEU A 127 0.83 2.23 12.91
C LEU A 127 1.06 1.85 14.38
N THR A 128 1.19 2.84 15.26
CA THR A 128 1.38 2.62 16.70
C THR A 128 0.18 1.88 17.29
N ASP A 129 -1.03 2.32 16.98
CA ASP A 129 -2.27 1.71 17.45
C ASP A 129 -2.44 0.29 16.88
N HIS A 130 -2.07 0.08 15.61
CA HIS A 130 -2.13 -1.22 14.95
C HIS A 130 -1.18 -2.24 15.56
N VAL A 131 0.09 -1.86 15.78
CA VAL A 131 1.10 -2.72 16.41
C VAL A 131 0.71 -3.08 17.84
N ALA A 132 0.16 -2.14 18.61
CA ALA A 132 -0.32 -2.41 19.96
C ALA A 132 -1.46 -3.45 19.95
N LYS A 133 -2.47 -3.27 19.09
CA LYS A 133 -3.59 -4.21 18.93
C LYS A 133 -3.13 -5.59 18.47
N ALA A 134 -2.19 -5.65 17.53
CA ALA A 134 -1.63 -6.92 17.06
C ALA A 134 -0.91 -7.66 18.21
N ALA A 135 -0.10 -6.95 19.00
CA ALA A 135 0.60 -7.53 20.15
C ALA A 135 -0.34 -7.97 21.28
N ASP A 136 -1.45 -7.26 21.50
CA ASP A 136 -2.50 -7.67 22.46
C ASP A 136 -3.20 -8.95 22.00
N LYS A 137 -3.50 -9.04 20.70
CA LYS A 137 -4.21 -10.19 20.12
C LYS A 137 -3.34 -11.44 20.00
N PHE A 138 -2.05 -11.27 19.76
CA PHE A 138 -1.09 -12.35 19.56
C PHE A 138 0.07 -12.25 20.56
N PRO A 139 -0.14 -12.57 21.85
CA PRO A 139 0.87 -12.35 22.90
C PRO A 139 2.14 -13.20 22.74
N SER A 140 2.11 -14.29 21.96
CA SER A 140 3.27 -15.11 21.61
C SER A 140 4.06 -14.57 20.42
N VAL A 141 3.57 -13.53 19.74
CA VAL A 141 4.15 -12.97 18.54
C VAL A 141 4.77 -11.62 18.88
N LYS A 142 6.01 -11.43 18.44
CA LYS A 142 6.66 -10.13 18.51
C LYS A 142 6.12 -9.24 17.39
N CYS A 143 5.52 -8.11 17.73
CA CYS A 143 4.97 -7.15 16.78
C CYS A 143 5.81 -5.86 16.79
N ILE A 144 6.21 -5.38 15.62
CA ILE A 144 7.05 -4.20 15.45
C ILE A 144 6.47 -3.32 14.35
N GLY A 145 6.58 -2.00 14.50
CA GLY A 145 6.24 -1.02 13.46
C GLY A 145 7.48 -0.44 12.80
N LEU A 146 7.44 -0.26 11.49
CA LEU A 146 8.37 0.53 10.70
C LEU A 146 7.62 1.76 10.19
N TRP A 147 8.00 2.95 10.67
CA TRP A 147 7.37 4.20 10.26
C TRP A 147 8.14 4.80 9.08
N GLY A 148 7.52 4.77 7.90
CA GLY A 148 8.10 5.25 6.65
C GLY A 148 7.27 4.85 5.43
N ASN A 149 7.73 5.25 4.24
CA ASN A 149 7.15 4.84 2.97
C ASN A 149 7.84 3.59 2.39
N PHE A 150 7.36 3.10 1.25
CA PHE A 150 7.92 1.91 0.61
C PHE A 150 9.36 2.07 0.14
N GLN A 151 9.78 3.26 -0.30
CA GLN A 151 11.19 3.50 -0.70
C GLN A 151 12.15 3.40 0.49
N GLN A 152 11.71 3.84 1.66
CA GLN A 152 12.46 3.70 2.91
C GLN A 152 12.45 2.23 3.38
N GLY A 153 11.31 1.56 3.25
CA GLY A 153 11.17 0.13 3.50
C GLY A 153 12.13 -0.71 2.65
N ASP A 154 12.20 -0.46 1.34
CA ASP A 154 13.10 -1.14 0.40
C ASP A 154 14.56 -1.15 0.89
N LYS A 155 15.06 0.02 1.31
CA LYS A 155 16.40 0.16 1.89
C LYS A 155 16.55 -0.55 3.23
N PHE A 156 15.47 -0.61 4.01
CA PHE A 156 15.47 -1.20 5.35
C PHE A 156 15.42 -2.72 5.33
N PHE A 157 14.74 -3.36 4.36
CA PHE A 157 14.47 -4.80 4.37
C PHE A 157 15.72 -5.69 4.39
N ALA A 158 16.87 -5.21 3.92
CA ALA A 158 18.15 -5.91 4.01
C ALA A 158 18.66 -6.11 5.46
N HIS A 159 18.12 -5.35 6.43
CA HIS A 159 18.43 -5.48 7.85
C HIS A 159 17.51 -6.47 8.58
N ILE A 160 16.43 -6.90 7.93
CA ILE A 160 15.49 -7.89 8.48
C ILE A 160 16.03 -9.28 8.13
N THR A 161 16.52 -9.98 9.16
CA THR A 161 17.02 -11.35 9.04
C THR A 161 15.90 -12.38 9.19
N GLY A 162 16.10 -13.60 8.68
CA GLY A 162 15.16 -14.71 8.83
C GLY A 162 14.48 -15.08 7.51
N HIS A 163 13.38 -15.84 7.61
CA HIS A 163 12.59 -16.31 6.47
C HIS A 163 11.39 -15.39 6.26
N ARG A 164 11.42 -14.55 5.24
CA ARG A 164 10.51 -13.41 5.14
C ARG A 164 9.30 -13.73 4.27
N ILE A 165 8.12 -13.45 4.79
CA ILE A 165 6.87 -13.37 4.02
C ILE A 165 6.52 -11.89 3.92
N PHE A 166 6.73 -11.31 2.74
CA PHE A 166 6.25 -9.97 2.46
C PHE A 166 4.77 -10.04 2.08
N LEU A 167 3.95 -9.19 2.68
CA LEU A 167 2.54 -9.05 2.37
C LEU A 167 2.34 -7.69 1.72
N SER A 168 1.92 -7.70 0.45
CA SER A 168 1.54 -6.51 -0.30
C SER A 168 0.08 -6.65 -0.71
N LEU A 169 -0.81 -6.44 0.24
CA LEU A 169 -2.23 -6.78 0.14
C LEU A 169 -3.06 -5.55 -0.26
N GLY A 170 -4.32 -5.76 -0.68
CA GLY A 170 -5.23 -4.66 -1.00
C GLY A 170 -4.90 -3.92 -2.29
N SER A 171 -4.30 -4.59 -3.28
CA SER A 171 -4.06 -4.01 -4.61
C SER A 171 -3.11 -2.82 -4.59
N ILE A 172 -1.97 -2.94 -3.90
CA ILE A 172 -0.96 -1.86 -3.79
C ILE A 172 0.30 -2.11 -4.62
N PHE A 173 0.73 -3.37 -4.80
CA PHE A 173 2.03 -3.70 -5.40
C PHE A 173 2.11 -3.25 -6.86
N PHE A 174 1.10 -3.63 -7.65
CA PHE A 174 0.99 -3.29 -9.07
C PHE A 174 0.11 -2.07 -9.34
N ASN A 175 -0.15 -1.28 -8.30
CA ASN A 175 -0.92 -0.04 -8.39
C ASN A 175 -0.03 1.15 -8.75
N ALA A 176 0.53 1.10 -9.96
CA ALA A 176 1.44 2.08 -10.53
C ALA A 176 1.48 1.92 -12.06
N PRO A 177 2.11 2.85 -12.81
CA PRO A 177 2.49 2.64 -14.21
C PRO A 177 3.40 1.42 -14.41
N ASP A 178 3.45 0.89 -15.64
CA ASP A 178 4.17 -0.35 -15.98
C ASP A 178 5.65 -0.31 -15.60
N SER A 179 6.35 0.79 -15.91
CA SER A 179 7.77 0.95 -15.58
C SER A 179 8.02 0.85 -14.07
N MET A 180 7.14 1.44 -13.26
CA MET A 180 7.25 1.35 -11.81
C MET A 180 6.94 -0.05 -11.29
N CYS A 181 6.02 -0.78 -11.91
CA CYS A 181 5.76 -2.19 -11.58
C CYS A 181 6.99 -3.06 -11.89
N VAL A 182 7.63 -2.83 -13.04
CA VAL A 182 8.89 -3.48 -13.43
C VAL A 182 10.00 -3.20 -12.42
N ASP A 183 10.20 -1.93 -12.05
CA ASP A 183 11.20 -1.54 -11.06
C ASP A 183 10.96 -2.20 -9.70
N ARG A 184 9.71 -2.20 -9.21
CA ARG A 184 9.32 -2.87 -7.96
C ARG A 184 9.57 -4.38 -8.01
N CYS A 185 9.27 -5.03 -9.13
CA CYS A 185 9.57 -6.45 -9.32
C CYS A 185 11.09 -6.69 -9.26
N ALA A 186 11.89 -5.86 -9.92
CA ALA A 186 13.35 -5.97 -9.91
C ALA A 186 13.95 -5.72 -8.51
N GLU A 187 13.38 -4.81 -7.73
CA GLU A 187 13.71 -4.55 -6.33
C GLU A 187 13.36 -5.77 -5.46
N PHE A 188 12.12 -6.25 -5.52
CA PHE A 188 11.68 -7.40 -4.74
C PHE A 188 12.41 -8.68 -5.10
N ARG A 189 12.83 -8.87 -6.37
CA ARG A 189 13.68 -10.01 -6.72
C ARG A 189 14.96 -10.06 -5.88
N LYS A 190 15.59 -8.90 -5.63
CA LYS A 190 16.78 -8.82 -4.75
C LYS A 190 16.41 -9.19 -3.32
N HIS A 191 15.27 -8.69 -2.83
CA HIS A 191 14.77 -9.03 -1.49
C HIS A 191 14.38 -10.50 -1.34
N LEU A 192 13.88 -11.15 -2.37
CA LEU A 192 13.49 -12.56 -2.28
C LEU A 192 14.67 -13.53 -2.45
N ALA A 193 15.83 -13.03 -2.89
CA ALA A 193 17.02 -13.85 -3.11
C ALA A 193 17.85 -14.15 -1.83
N PHE A 194 17.53 -13.56 -0.68
CA PHE A 194 18.33 -13.75 0.54
C PHE A 194 18.10 -15.12 1.21
N SER A 195 16.91 -15.71 1.07
CA SER A 195 16.59 -17.03 1.61
C SER A 195 15.65 -17.77 0.65
N PRO A 196 15.82 -19.10 0.47
CA PRO A 196 14.97 -19.88 -0.43
C PRO A 196 13.51 -19.98 0.04
N PHE A 197 13.22 -19.56 1.28
CA PHE A 197 11.88 -19.52 1.85
C PHE A 197 11.21 -18.16 1.69
N ASP A 198 11.97 -17.14 1.29
CA ASP A 198 11.45 -15.80 1.15
C ASP A 198 10.42 -15.76 0.03
N ARG A 199 9.31 -15.08 0.31
CA ARG A 199 8.18 -15.00 -0.61
C ARG A 199 7.44 -13.70 -0.45
N LEU A 200 6.82 -13.27 -1.54
CA LEU A 200 5.94 -12.12 -1.58
C LEU A 200 4.52 -12.60 -1.88
N ILE A 201 3.57 -12.21 -1.04
CA ILE A 201 2.15 -12.40 -1.27
C ILE A 201 1.57 -11.08 -1.77
N VAL A 202 0.99 -11.10 -2.97
CA VAL A 202 0.39 -9.92 -3.59
C VAL A 202 -1.10 -10.11 -3.72
N GLY A 203 -1.87 -9.16 -3.21
CA GLY A 203 -3.27 -9.00 -3.59
C GLY A 203 -3.40 -7.99 -4.72
N GLN A 204 -4.17 -8.29 -5.75
CA GLN A 204 -4.41 -7.35 -6.84
C GLN A 204 -5.83 -7.47 -7.38
N ASP A 205 -6.46 -6.31 -7.58
CA ASP A 205 -7.78 -6.21 -8.15
C ASP A 205 -7.68 -5.98 -9.67
N GLY A 206 -8.34 -6.86 -10.42
CA GLY A 206 -8.37 -6.89 -11.87
C GLY A 206 -9.74 -7.28 -12.40
N PRO A 207 -10.75 -6.39 -12.31
CA PRO A 207 -12.10 -6.65 -12.74
C PRO A 207 -12.17 -6.83 -14.27
N SER A 208 -12.96 -7.80 -14.71
CA SER A 208 -13.44 -7.89 -16.08
C SER A 208 -14.34 -6.71 -16.44
N VAL A 209 -14.63 -6.52 -17.73
CA VAL A 209 -15.57 -5.49 -18.22
C VAL A 209 -16.91 -5.52 -17.48
N ILE A 210 -17.42 -6.71 -17.15
CA ILE A 210 -18.68 -6.90 -16.42
C ILE A 210 -18.55 -6.43 -14.95
N GLU A 211 -17.44 -6.73 -14.30
CA GLU A 211 -17.14 -6.36 -12.91
C GLU A 211 -16.77 -4.87 -12.75
N SER A 212 -16.27 -4.21 -13.82
CA SER A 212 -15.80 -2.82 -13.78
C SER A 212 -16.87 -1.81 -13.38
N SER A 213 -18.14 -2.03 -13.77
CA SER A 213 -19.24 -1.13 -13.37
C SER A 213 -19.48 -1.12 -11.86
N LYS A 214 -19.39 -2.29 -11.21
CA LYS A 214 -19.48 -2.42 -9.74
C LYS A 214 -18.26 -1.82 -9.07
N THR A 215 -17.08 -2.07 -9.63
CA THR A 215 -15.81 -1.53 -9.14
C THR A 215 -15.83 0.00 -9.13
N HIS A 216 -16.30 0.63 -10.20
CA HIS A 216 -16.42 2.09 -10.29
C HIS A 216 -17.42 2.65 -9.27
N LYS A 217 -18.58 2.01 -9.09
CA LYS A 217 -19.57 2.42 -8.08
C LYS A 217 -19.02 2.37 -6.64
N ALA A 218 -18.09 1.47 -6.35
CA ALA A 218 -17.51 1.33 -5.00
C ALA A 218 -16.79 2.61 -4.51
N TYR A 219 -16.37 3.48 -5.43
CA TYR A 219 -15.70 4.74 -5.13
C TYR A 219 -16.65 5.93 -4.93
N ASN A 220 -17.94 5.77 -5.22
CA ASN A 220 -18.94 6.84 -5.17
C ASN A 220 -19.82 6.71 -3.92
N THR A 221 -19.23 6.85 -2.74
CA THR A 221 -19.92 6.77 -1.45
C THR A 221 -19.64 8.00 -0.58
N ALA A 222 -20.50 8.26 0.41
CA ALA A 222 -20.29 9.36 1.36
C ALA A 222 -18.97 9.23 2.16
N ALA A 223 -18.50 8.00 2.39
CA ALA A 223 -17.22 7.77 3.06
C ALA A 223 -16.03 8.20 2.17
N TYR A 224 -16.10 7.91 0.86
CA TYR A 224 -15.12 8.42 -0.09
C TYR A 224 -15.20 9.94 -0.24
N ASP A 225 -16.38 10.54 -0.21
CA ASP A 225 -16.53 12.01 -0.24
C ASP A 225 -15.88 12.71 0.95
N ASP A 226 -16.09 12.19 2.16
CA ASP A 226 -15.42 12.68 3.38
C ASP A 226 -13.89 12.53 3.29
N PHE A 227 -13.43 11.38 2.77
CA PHE A 227 -12.00 11.12 2.58
C PHE A 227 -11.36 12.07 1.55
N PHE A 228 -11.97 12.26 0.38
CA PHE A 228 -11.43 13.15 -0.65
C PHE A 228 -11.55 14.63 -0.29
N THR A 229 -12.62 15.05 0.40
CA THR A 229 -12.69 16.41 0.95
C THR A 229 -11.52 16.66 1.91
N THR A 230 -11.18 15.68 2.75
CA THR A 230 -10.04 15.79 3.68
C THR A 230 -8.71 15.81 2.93
N TYR A 231 -8.56 14.97 1.91
CA TYR A 231 -7.36 14.96 1.07
C TYR A 231 -7.14 16.30 0.37
N LEU A 232 -8.18 16.87 -0.25
CA LEU A 232 -8.12 18.19 -0.89
C LEU A 232 -7.82 19.30 0.12
N GLY A 233 -8.39 19.22 1.34
CA GLY A 233 -8.02 20.11 2.44
C GLY A 233 -6.54 20.03 2.82
N GLY A 234 -5.98 18.82 2.84
CA GLY A 234 -4.54 18.61 3.03
C GLY A 234 -3.68 19.22 1.92
N ILE A 235 -4.10 19.06 0.66
CA ILE A 235 -3.44 19.70 -0.49
C ILE A 235 -3.47 21.23 -0.34
N GLN A 236 -4.62 21.81 -0.02
CA GLN A 236 -4.75 23.26 0.19
C GLN A 236 -3.84 23.75 1.32
N ALA A 237 -3.78 23.02 2.44
CA ALA A 237 -2.94 23.38 3.57
C ALA A 237 -1.45 23.41 3.21
N HIS A 238 -0.97 22.38 2.49
CA HIS A 238 0.42 22.34 2.02
C HIS A 238 0.74 23.44 0.99
N ALA A 239 -0.24 23.83 0.17
CA ALA A 239 -0.08 24.88 -0.83
C ALA A 239 -0.26 26.29 -0.26
N GLY A 240 -0.77 26.44 0.96
CA GLY A 240 -1.17 27.73 1.52
C GLY A 240 -2.38 28.35 0.82
N ILE A 241 -3.27 27.52 0.26
CA ILE A 241 -4.53 27.97 -0.35
C ILE A 241 -5.55 28.22 0.76
N VAL A 242 -6.13 29.42 0.78
CA VAL A 242 -7.20 29.81 1.73
C VAL A 242 -8.53 29.84 1.00
N ALA A 243 -9.23 28.70 0.97
CA ALA A 243 -10.56 28.56 0.40
C ALA A 243 -11.35 27.45 1.10
N ASP A 244 -12.69 27.52 1.07
CA ASP A 244 -13.53 26.39 1.48
C ASP A 244 -13.41 25.25 0.45
N VAL A 245 -12.98 24.07 0.91
CA VAL A 245 -12.66 22.93 0.03
C VAL A 245 -13.81 22.56 -0.90
N LYS A 246 -15.05 22.54 -0.39
CA LYS A 246 -16.23 22.07 -1.14
C LYS A 246 -16.67 23.07 -2.20
N SER A 247 -16.44 24.35 -1.98
CA SER A 247 -16.66 25.39 -2.99
C SER A 247 -15.48 25.54 -3.96
N ALA A 248 -14.25 25.29 -3.50
CA ALA A 248 -13.03 25.46 -4.28
C ALA A 248 -12.82 24.38 -5.34
N TRP A 249 -13.26 23.15 -5.06
CA TRP A 249 -12.99 21.99 -5.89
C TRP A 249 -14.27 21.20 -6.17
N THR A 250 -14.39 20.75 -7.42
CA THR A 250 -15.26 19.61 -7.75
C THR A 250 -14.38 18.45 -8.17
N TYR A 251 -14.90 17.23 -8.06
CA TYR A 251 -14.21 16.07 -8.57
C TYR A 251 -15.18 15.04 -9.14
N GLN A 252 -14.70 14.27 -10.12
CA GLN A 252 -15.46 13.18 -10.73
C GLN A 252 -14.57 11.95 -10.85
N SER A 253 -15.10 10.79 -10.45
CA SER A 253 -14.45 9.51 -10.72
C SER A 253 -14.40 9.24 -12.23
N LYS A 254 -13.24 8.79 -12.71
CA LYS A 254 -12.97 8.41 -14.10
C LYS A 254 -12.36 7.00 -14.12
N LEU A 255 -12.58 6.30 -15.23
CA LEU A 255 -11.93 5.05 -15.55
C LEU A 255 -11.39 5.16 -16.98
N ASP A 256 -10.07 5.10 -17.13
CA ASP A 256 -9.40 5.13 -18.43
C ASP A 256 -8.29 4.09 -18.45
N ASN A 257 -8.26 3.25 -19.50
CA ASN A 257 -7.24 2.21 -19.71
C ASN A 257 -6.88 1.38 -18.46
N GLY A 258 -7.89 0.95 -17.70
CA GLY A 258 -7.69 0.16 -16.48
C GLY A 258 -7.23 0.97 -15.25
N MET A 259 -7.02 2.28 -15.38
CA MET A 259 -6.76 3.18 -14.25
C MET A 259 -8.06 3.84 -13.81
N HIS A 260 -8.46 3.58 -12.56
CA HIS A 260 -9.47 4.38 -11.88
C HIS A 260 -8.80 5.59 -11.24
N PHE A 261 -9.29 6.79 -11.45
CA PHE A 261 -8.76 8.02 -10.85
C PHE A 261 -9.87 9.03 -10.66
N PHE A 262 -9.55 10.18 -10.10
CA PHE A 262 -10.50 11.28 -10.01
C PHE A 262 -9.92 12.52 -10.68
N GLU A 263 -10.71 13.08 -11.59
CA GLU A 263 -10.45 14.39 -12.17
C GLU A 263 -10.97 15.44 -11.18
N VAL A 264 -10.11 16.34 -10.73
CA VAL A 264 -10.42 17.42 -9.79
C VAL A 264 -10.32 18.75 -10.51
N VAL A 265 -11.34 19.59 -10.43
CA VAL A 265 -11.40 20.86 -11.15
C VAL A 265 -11.50 22.03 -10.19
N ALA A 266 -10.57 22.98 -10.31
CA ALA A 266 -10.62 24.25 -9.58
C ALA A 266 -11.84 25.06 -10.04
N GLN A 267 -12.70 25.48 -9.11
CA GLN A 267 -13.91 26.24 -9.43
C GLN A 267 -13.66 27.75 -9.52
N HIS A 268 -12.60 28.22 -8.85
CA HIS A 268 -12.23 29.62 -8.77
C HIS A 268 -10.71 29.75 -8.90
N GLU A 269 -10.25 30.97 -9.17
CA GLU A 269 -8.82 31.27 -9.09
C GLU A 269 -8.35 31.18 -7.63
N MET A 270 -7.23 30.49 -7.41
CA MET A 270 -6.63 30.29 -6.09
C MET A 270 -5.13 30.54 -6.17
N VAL A 271 -4.53 31.00 -5.08
CA VAL A 271 -3.09 31.26 -5.00
C VAL A 271 -2.46 30.25 -4.04
N CYS A 272 -1.47 29.52 -4.53
CA CYS A 272 -0.61 28.67 -3.72
C CYS A 272 0.48 29.53 -3.08
N THR A 273 0.19 30.17 -1.94
CA THR A 273 1.11 31.11 -1.27
C THR A 273 2.42 30.49 -0.79
N LEU A 274 2.46 29.16 -0.64
CA LEU A 274 3.68 28.43 -0.28
C LEU A 274 4.48 27.94 -1.49
N TYR A 275 3.97 28.12 -2.71
CA TYR A 275 4.60 27.67 -3.96
C TYR A 275 4.85 28.84 -4.91
N ASP A 276 5.64 29.81 -4.47
CA ASP A 276 6.02 31.01 -5.24
C ASP A 276 4.79 31.78 -5.79
N ASP A 277 3.73 31.86 -4.99
CA ASP A 277 2.44 32.46 -5.36
C ASP A 277 1.86 31.90 -6.68
N PHE A 278 2.08 30.60 -6.95
CA PHE A 278 1.54 29.95 -8.13
C PHE A 278 0.01 30.10 -8.20
N VAL A 279 -0.49 30.58 -9.33
CA VAL A 279 -1.92 30.82 -9.54
C VAL A 279 -2.57 29.61 -10.20
N VAL A 280 -3.46 28.94 -9.47
CA VAL A 280 -4.38 27.94 -10.00
C VAL A 280 -5.54 28.67 -10.66
N LYS A 281 -5.69 28.52 -11.98
CA LYS A 281 -6.79 29.15 -12.71
C LYS A 281 -8.10 28.39 -12.50
N ALA A 282 -9.22 29.11 -12.50
CA ALA A 282 -10.54 28.49 -12.56
C ALA A 282 -10.64 27.59 -13.82
N GLY A 283 -11.21 26.40 -13.65
CA GLY A 283 -11.34 25.39 -14.69
C GLY A 283 -10.10 24.51 -14.90
N THR A 284 -8.99 24.73 -14.21
CA THR A 284 -7.84 23.82 -14.27
C THR A 284 -8.20 22.46 -13.68
N ALA A 285 -7.94 21.40 -14.44
CA ALA A 285 -8.17 20.02 -14.05
C ALA A 285 -6.87 19.33 -13.62
N TYR A 286 -6.95 18.53 -12.57
CA TYR A 286 -5.87 17.74 -12.00
C TYR A 286 -6.29 16.27 -11.85
N THR A 287 -5.32 15.37 -11.83
CA THR A 287 -5.55 13.94 -11.53
C THR A 287 -5.21 13.67 -10.08
N MET A 288 -6.15 13.06 -9.34
CA MET A 288 -5.92 12.58 -7.98
C MET A 288 -6.21 11.09 -7.82
N PHE A 289 -5.54 10.49 -6.84
CA PHE A 289 -5.81 9.14 -6.33
C PHE A 289 -5.89 8.05 -7.42
N PRO A 290 -4.85 7.92 -8.28
CA PRO A 290 -4.86 6.90 -9.32
C PRO A 290 -4.77 5.50 -8.71
N SER A 291 -5.55 4.59 -9.27
CA SER A 291 -5.66 3.18 -8.92
C SER A 291 -5.65 2.32 -10.18
N TRP A 292 -4.50 1.72 -10.49
CA TRP A 292 -4.38 0.77 -11.60
C TRP A 292 -5.03 -0.56 -11.26
N LYS A 293 -5.84 -1.04 -12.20
CA LYS A 293 -6.51 -2.33 -12.20
C LYS A 293 -5.86 -3.18 -13.27
N ARG A 294 -5.37 -4.36 -12.87
CA ARG A 294 -4.53 -5.18 -13.73
C ARG A 294 -5.02 -6.60 -13.77
N GLY A 295 -5.04 -7.16 -14.98
CA GLY A 295 -5.49 -8.53 -15.21
C GLY A 295 -4.46 -9.55 -14.75
N GLU A 296 -4.88 -10.80 -14.66
CA GLU A 296 -4.01 -11.89 -14.22
C GLU A 296 -2.84 -12.14 -15.18
N MET A 297 -3.08 -12.21 -16.49
CA MET A 297 -2.00 -12.41 -17.47
C MET A 297 -0.95 -11.30 -17.39
N GLU A 298 -1.39 -10.05 -17.33
CA GLU A 298 -0.52 -8.87 -17.23
C GLU A 298 0.38 -8.92 -15.98
N ILE A 299 -0.17 -9.32 -14.82
CA ILE A 299 0.62 -9.48 -13.59
C ILE A 299 1.62 -10.62 -13.70
N HIS A 300 1.20 -11.74 -14.32
CA HIS A 300 2.10 -12.87 -14.58
C HIS A 300 3.25 -12.44 -15.47
N ASP A 301 2.96 -11.82 -16.62
CA ASP A 301 3.95 -11.37 -17.61
C ASP A 301 4.95 -10.39 -16.99
N ILE A 302 4.48 -9.32 -16.32
CA ILE A 302 5.36 -8.34 -15.64
C ILE A 302 6.26 -9.04 -14.61
N THR A 303 5.75 -10.04 -13.90
CA THR A 303 6.53 -10.73 -12.86
C THR A 303 7.56 -11.69 -13.44
N THR A 304 7.16 -12.50 -14.43
CA THR A 304 8.04 -13.50 -15.06
C THR A 304 9.13 -12.85 -15.90
N ASP A 305 8.81 -11.74 -16.57
CA ASP A 305 9.79 -10.99 -17.37
C ASP A 305 10.92 -10.41 -16.50
N GLN A 306 10.70 -10.27 -15.19
CA GLN A 306 11.73 -9.87 -14.23
C GLN A 306 12.49 -11.06 -13.60
N GLY A 307 12.26 -12.29 -14.05
CA GLY A 307 12.94 -13.49 -13.56
C GLY A 307 12.48 -13.90 -12.16
N MET A 308 11.17 -13.81 -11.89
CA MET A 308 10.53 -14.31 -10.68
C MET A 308 9.44 -15.33 -11.02
N LYS A 309 9.27 -16.32 -10.16
CA LYS A 309 8.16 -17.27 -10.25
C LYS A 309 6.92 -16.67 -9.64
N ILE A 310 5.78 -16.88 -10.28
CA ILE A 310 4.48 -16.43 -9.80
C ILE A 310 3.43 -17.53 -9.95
N LYS A 311 2.58 -17.65 -8.93
CA LYS A 311 1.45 -18.57 -8.90
C LYS A 311 0.22 -17.83 -8.40
N THR A 312 -0.89 -17.96 -9.12
CA THR A 312 -2.20 -17.53 -8.62
C THR A 312 -2.65 -18.47 -7.50
N LEU A 313 -2.91 -17.91 -6.33
CA LEU A 313 -3.42 -18.63 -5.15
C LEU A 313 -4.94 -18.76 -5.17
N GLY A 314 -5.63 -17.74 -5.68
CA GLY A 314 -7.08 -17.76 -5.84
C GLY A 314 -7.63 -16.49 -6.49
N LYS A 315 -8.88 -16.58 -6.94
CA LYS A 315 -9.71 -15.45 -7.40
C LYS A 315 -10.99 -15.43 -6.59
N ALA A 316 -11.44 -14.25 -6.21
CA ALA A 316 -12.74 -14.05 -5.59
C ALA A 316 -13.89 -14.43 -6.53
N ALA A 317 -14.94 -15.00 -5.97
CA ALA A 317 -16.09 -15.46 -6.74
C ALA A 317 -16.89 -14.30 -7.39
N SER A 318 -16.88 -13.12 -6.77
CA SER A 318 -17.79 -12.02 -7.12
C SER A 318 -17.10 -10.74 -7.63
N SER A 319 -15.76 -10.74 -7.68
CA SER A 319 -14.97 -9.60 -8.14
C SER A 319 -13.68 -10.04 -8.87
N GLY A 320 -12.95 -9.04 -9.37
CA GLY A 320 -11.65 -9.19 -9.98
C GLY A 320 -10.50 -9.47 -9.00
N MET A 321 -10.78 -9.51 -7.69
CA MET A 321 -9.74 -9.65 -6.67
C MET A 321 -9.07 -11.03 -6.75
N ARG A 322 -7.73 -11.02 -6.77
CA ARG A 322 -6.88 -12.21 -6.80
C ARG A 322 -5.76 -12.09 -5.78
N GLN A 323 -5.21 -13.24 -5.41
CA GLN A 323 -3.98 -13.32 -4.65
C GLN A 323 -2.93 -14.14 -5.39
N TYR A 324 -1.67 -13.71 -5.30
CA TYR A 324 -0.52 -14.31 -5.95
C TYR A 324 0.56 -14.64 -4.92
N LEU A 325 1.24 -15.76 -5.13
CA LEU A 325 2.49 -16.10 -4.48
C LEU A 325 3.61 -15.83 -5.48
N VAL A 326 4.54 -14.96 -5.10
CA VAL A 326 5.76 -14.64 -5.86
C VAL A 326 6.97 -15.15 -5.10
N GLN A 327 7.87 -15.81 -5.81
CA GLN A 327 9.05 -16.49 -5.26
C GLN A 327 10.26 -16.26 -6.17
N PRO A 328 11.49 -16.38 -5.64
CA PRO A 328 12.68 -16.30 -6.49
C PRO A 328 12.72 -17.45 -7.51
N GLU A 329 13.32 -17.22 -8.68
CA GLU A 329 13.77 -18.32 -9.53
C GLU A 329 14.84 -19.14 -8.79
N GLN A 330 14.78 -20.47 -8.95
CA GLN A 330 15.72 -21.39 -8.29
C GLN A 330 16.99 -21.53 -9.11
#